data_AF-A0A0N0D7I8-F1
#
_entry.id   AF-A0A0N0D7I8-F1
#
_cell.length_a   1.000
_cell.length_b   1.000
_cell.length_c   1.000
_cell.angle_alpha   90.00
_cell.angle_beta   90.00
_cell.angle_gamma   90.00
#
_symmetry.space_group_name_H-M   'P 1'
#
loop_
_entity.id
_entity.type
_entity.pdbx_description
1 polymer ?
#
loop_
_entity_poly.entity_id
_entity_poly.type
_entity_poly.pdbx_seq_one_letter_code
_entity_poly.pdbx_strand_id
1 'polypeptide(L)' 'MSTNDSNNESKDYVQMKIEVTDEELDLLKKKSEEKGITISELVNQILEEFIANHNIDDLIQEK' A
#
# COMPACT_ATOMS: atom_id res chain seq x y z
N MET A 1 0.87 41.61 -5.53
CA MET A 1 0.65 40.78 -4.32
C MET A 1 0.72 39.33 -4.77
N SER A 2 1.68 38.57 -4.26
CA SER A 2 1.88 37.15 -4.61
C SER A 2 1.04 36.27 -3.68
N THR A 3 0.24 35.37 -4.23
CA THR A 3 -0.29 34.22 -3.50
C THR A 3 0.19 32.96 -4.21
N ASN A 4 1.32 32.44 -3.75
CA ASN A 4 1.73 31.08 -4.02
C ASN A 4 0.89 30.19 -3.10
N ASP A 5 -0.31 29.83 -3.54
CA ASP A 5 -1.10 28.77 -2.91
C ASP A 5 -0.52 27.42 -3.33
N SER A 6 0.62 27.07 -2.73
CA SER A 6 1.11 25.69 -2.75
C SER A 6 0.18 24.87 -1.85
N ASN A 7 -0.92 24.38 -2.42
CA ASN A 7 -1.71 23.28 -1.87
C ASN A 7 -0.79 22.06 -1.72
N ASN A 8 -0.12 21.97 -0.58
CA ASN A 8 0.58 20.76 -0.17
C ASN A 8 -0.48 19.77 0.30
N GLU A 9 -1.02 18.97 -0.61
CA GLU A 9 -1.81 17.79 -0.29
C GLU A 9 -0.92 16.85 0.55
N SER A 10 -0.94 17.03 1.87
CA SER A 10 -0.34 16.06 2.78
C SER A 10 -1.15 14.78 2.64
N LYS A 11 -0.60 13.82 1.90
CA LYS A 11 -1.06 12.44 1.98
C LYS A 11 -0.73 11.98 3.40
N ASP A 12 -1.76 11.78 4.21
CA ASP A 12 -1.57 11.18 5.53
C ASP A 12 -1.08 9.74 5.33
N TYR A 13 0.22 9.52 5.54
CA TYR A 13 0.82 8.20 5.48
C TYR A 13 0.58 7.46 6.79
N VAL A 14 -0.05 6.29 6.71
CA VAL A 14 -0.20 5.39 7.85
C VAL A 14 0.91 4.35 7.80
N GLN A 15 1.64 4.18 8.91
CA GLN A 15 2.63 3.11 9.04
C GLN A 15 1.93 1.84 9.52
N MET A 16 1.99 0.77 8.73
CA MET A 16 1.46 -0.55 9.08
C MET A 16 2.60 -1.55 9.27
N LYS A 17 2.48 -2.41 10.27
CA LYS A 17 3.32 -3.61 10.40
C LYS A 17 2.53 -4.80 9.89
N ILE A 18 3.18 -5.64 9.10
CA ILE A 18 2.59 -6.81 8.49
C ILE A 18 3.48 -7.99 8.85
N GLU A 19 2.88 -9.05 9.36
CA GLU A 19 3.56 -10.30 9.60
C GLU A 19 3.40 -11.18 8.37
N VAL A 20 4.51 -11.68 7.85
CA VAL A 20 4.55 -12.58 6.71
C VAL A 20 5.47 -13.75 7.04
N THR A 21 5.21 -14.88 6.43
CA THR A 21 6.11 -16.03 6.47
C THR A 21 7.38 -15.78 5.65
N ASP A 22 8.42 -16.58 5.89
CA ASP A 22 9.67 -16.49 5.12
C ASP A 22 9.46 -16.73 3.61
N GLU A 23 8.56 -17.65 3.26
CA GLU A 23 8.21 -17.95 1.86
C GLU A 23 7.51 -16.77 1.18
N GLU A 24 6.57 -16.12 1.87
CA GLU A 24 5.90 -14.91 1.38
C GLU A 24 6.88 -13.75 1.24
N LEU A 25 7.83 -13.61 2.18
CA LEU A 25 8.87 -12.59 2.11
C LEU A 25 9.77 -12.77 0.88
N ASP A 26 10.17 -14.01 0.58
CA ASP A 26 11.00 -14.29 -0.59
C ASP A 26 10.24 -14.10 -1.91
N LEU A 27 8.94 -14.42 -1.94
CA LEU A 27 8.08 -14.09 -3.08
C LEU A 27 7.97 -12.58 -3.30
N LEU A 28 7.79 -11.81 -2.22
CA LEU A 28 7.72 -10.35 -2.26
C LEU A 28 9.05 -9.75 -2.76
N LYS A 29 10.19 -10.23 -2.25
CA LYS A 29 11.53 -9.80 -2.73
C LYS A 29 11.66 -10.03 -4.23
N LYS A 30 11.43 -11.25 -4.70
CA LYS A 30 11.55 -11.61 -6.12
C LYS A 30 10.66 -10.75 -7.01
N LYS A 31 9.38 -10.58 -6.65
CA LYS A 31 8.45 -9.74 -7.42
C LYS A 31 8.84 -8.26 -7.40
N SER A 32 9.36 -7.78 -6.28
CA SER A 32 9.81 -6.39 -6.16
C SER A 32 11.03 -6.12 -7.06
N GLU A 33 11.96 -7.07 -7.12
CA GLU A 33 13.13 -7.03 -8.02
C GLU A 33 12.73 -7.09 -9.50
N GLU A 34 11.81 -7.99 -9.87
CA GLU A 34 11.30 -8.10 -11.25
C GLU A 34 10.65 -6.80 -11.75
N LYS A 35 10.00 -6.06 -10.84
CA LYS A 35 9.37 -4.77 -11.13
C LYS A 35 10.30 -3.57 -10.95
N GLY A 36 11.47 -3.75 -10.34
CA GLY A 36 12.40 -2.67 -10.01
C GLY A 36 11.85 -1.68 -8.96
N ILE A 37 11.02 -2.16 -8.04
CA ILE A 37 10.40 -1.37 -6.96
C ILE A 37 10.78 -1.94 -5.59
N THR A 38 10.52 -1.19 -4.52
CA THR A 38 10.69 -1.68 -3.15
C THR A 38 9.55 -2.63 -2.74
N ILE A 39 9.82 -3.48 -1.75
CA ILE A 39 8.78 -4.34 -1.15
C ILE A 39 7.61 -3.51 -0.61
N SER A 40 7.87 -2.35 -0.03
CA SER A 40 6.81 -1.46 0.49
C SER A 40 5.89 -0.95 -0.61
N GLU A 41 6.44 -0.57 -1.77
CA GLU A 41 5.63 -0.12 -2.91
C GLU A 41 4.82 -1.28 -3.50
N LEU A 42 5.41 -2.47 -3.58
CA LEU A 42 4.70 -3.67 -4.01
C LEU A 42 3.53 -4.00 -3.08
N VAL A 43 3.76 -3.96 -1.76
CA VAL A 43 2.72 -4.20 -0.75
C VAL A 43 1.61 -3.15 -0.85
N ASN A 44 1.96 -1.88 -1.03
CA ASN A 44 0.95 -0.82 -1.21
C ASN A 44 0.11 -1.07 -2.46
N GLN A 45 0.70 -1.47 -3.59
CA GLN A 45 -0.06 -1.81 -4.80
C GLN A 45 -1.02 -2.98 -4.55
N ILE A 46 -0.56 -4.03 -3.85
CA ILE A 46 -1.41 -5.19 -3.52
C ILE A 46 -2.57 -4.76 -2.62
N LEU A 47 -2.32 -3.91 -1.62
CA LEU A 47 -3.37 -3.40 -0.73
C LEU A 47 -4.36 -2.50 -1.47
N GLU A 48 -3.88 -1.61 -2.35
CA GLU A 48 -4.74 -0.77 -3.20
C GLU A 48 -5.62 -1.62 -4.12
N GLU A 49 -5.06 -2.65 -4.77
CA GLU A 49 -5.82 -3.59 -5.60
C GLU A 49 -6.83 -4.39 -4.76
N PHE A 50 -6.43 -4.83 -3.56
CA PHE A 50 -7.32 -5.56 -2.67
C PHE A 50 -8.52 -4.71 -2.26
N ILE A 51 -8.27 -3.47 -1.84
CA ILE A 51 -9.31 -2.48 -1.46
C ILE A 51 -10.17 -2.07 -2.66
N ALA A 52 -9.58 -1.91 -3.84
CA ALA A 52 -10.35 -1.55 -5.03
C ALA A 52 -11.31 -2.68 -5.47
N ASN A 53 -10.89 -3.93 -5.27
CA ASN A 53 -11.67 -5.11 -5.67
C ASN A 53 -12.60 -5.64 -4.58
N HIS A 54 -12.37 -5.29 -3.31
CA HIS A 54 -13.22 -5.67 -2.19
C HIS A 54 -13.88 -4.42 -1.63
N ASN A 55 -15.22 -4.43 -1.59
CA ASN A 55 -15.94 -3.37 -0.91
C ASN A 55 -15.54 -3.42 0.58
N ILE A 56 -14.86 -2.37 1.08
CA ILE A 56 -14.35 -2.33 2.45
C ILE A 56 -15.48 -2.58 3.46
N ASP A 57 -16.70 -2.16 3.12
CA ASP A 57 -17.91 -2.37 3.93
C ASP A 57 -18.24 -3.86 4.13
N ASP A 58 -17.91 -4.73 3.17
CA ASP A 58 -18.14 -6.19 3.29
C ASP A 58 -17.10 -6.86 4.19
N LEU A 59 -15.86 -6.32 4.26
CA LEU A 59 -14.79 -6.80 5.14
C LEU A 59 -14.98 -6.40 6.62
N ILE A 60 -15.71 -5.31 6.88
CA ILE A 60 -15.94 -4.80 8.23
C ILE A 60 -17.18 -5.44 8.89
N GLN A 61 -18.06 -6.09 8.12
CA GLN A 61 -19.32 -6.66 8.62
C GLN A 61 -19.28 -8.13 9.08
N GLU A 62 -18.16 -8.86 8.97
CA GLU A 62 -18.04 -10.13 9.70
C GLU A 62 -17.77 -9.86 11.20
N LYS A 63 -18.85 -9.66 11.96
CA LYS A 63 -18.89 -9.79 13.42
C LYS A 63 -20.00 -10.74 13.85
#